data_AF-A0A9P5N7Y2-F1
#
_entry.id   AF-A0A9P5N7Y2-F1
#
_cell.length_a   1.000
_cell.length_b   1.000
_cell.length_c   1.000
_cell.angle_alpha   90.00
_cell.angle_beta   90.00
_cell.angle_gamma   90.00
#
_symmetry.space_group_name_H-M   'P 1'
#
loop_
_entity.id
_entity.type
_entity.pdbx_description
1 polymer ?
#
loop_
_entity_poly.entity_id
_entity_poly.type
_entity_poly.pdbx_seq_one_letter_code
_entity_poly.pdbx_strand_id
1 'polypeptide(L)'
;VLEHNAAHILYDNLCKKSDKLCDLCLHPSLACIFFLKKSQSTDQVDWQRSTCANLLKFSYSMSESLTSSSPCLNVPICCPICIRTSPAAPAHWHYNLEYHIKTCHQGEDPACYEHLWAIGEAEKLQLKTNWNEHHKQRHMQKSQKGRQQSLVISEAHSS
;
A
#
# COMPACT_ATOMS: atom_id res chain seq x y z
N VAL A 1 2.20 -4.83 -7.46
CA VAL A 1 2.75 -4.57 -6.10
C VAL A 1 1.85 -3.63 -5.32
N LEU A 2 1.60 -2.39 -5.77
CA LEU A 2 0.73 -1.47 -5.03
C LEU A 2 -0.68 -2.01 -4.79
N GLU A 3 -1.33 -2.55 -5.81
CA GLU A 3 -2.66 -3.17 -5.70
C GLU A 3 -2.66 -4.34 -4.70
N HIS A 4 -1.61 -5.16 -4.71
CA HIS A 4 -1.46 -6.27 -3.78
C HIS A 4 -1.29 -5.77 -2.33
N ASN A 5 -0.45 -4.76 -2.13
CA ASN A 5 -0.25 -4.16 -0.81
C ASN A 5 -1.51 -3.43 -0.32
N ALA A 6 -2.22 -2.74 -1.21
CA ALA A 6 -3.49 -2.10 -0.93
C ALA A 6 -4.52 -3.13 -0.46
N ALA A 7 -4.59 -4.31 -1.10
CA ALA A 7 -5.44 -5.39 -0.63
C ALA A 7 -5.05 -5.88 0.77
N HIS A 8 -3.75 -6.00 1.09
CA HIS A 8 -3.30 -6.31 2.45
C HIS A 8 -3.73 -5.23 3.46
N ILE A 9 -3.51 -3.94 3.15
CA ILE A 9 -3.88 -2.83 4.04
C ILE A 9 -5.39 -2.82 4.35
N LEU A 10 -6.22 -3.19 3.38
CA LEU A 10 -7.68 -3.17 3.54
C LEU A 10 -8.27 -4.44 4.15
N TYR A 11 -7.71 -5.61 3.87
CA TYR A 11 -8.36 -6.90 4.13
C TYR A 11 -7.53 -7.91 4.94
N ASP A 12 -6.24 -7.65 5.15
CA ASP A 12 -5.42 -8.52 5.98
C ASP A 12 -5.64 -8.20 7.47
N ASN A 13 -6.22 -9.15 8.21
CA ASN A 13 -6.43 -9.02 9.65
C ASN A 13 -5.13 -8.90 10.45
N LEU A 14 -3.99 -9.28 9.86
CA LEU A 14 -2.67 -9.12 10.48
C LEU A 14 -2.11 -7.70 10.31
N CYS A 15 -2.57 -6.96 9.29
CA CYS A 15 -2.24 -5.55 9.09
C CYS A 15 -3.17 -4.70 9.96
N LYS A 16 -2.80 -4.48 11.22
CA LYS A 16 -3.57 -3.59 12.08
C LYS A 16 -3.45 -2.16 11.55
N LYS A 17 -4.57 -1.47 11.36
CA LYS A 17 -4.59 -0.04 10.98
C LYS A 17 -3.85 0.88 11.98
N SER A 18 -3.64 0.41 13.21
CA SER A 18 -2.85 1.09 14.24
C SER A 18 -1.35 1.07 13.96
N ASP A 19 -0.89 0.06 13.23
CA ASP A 19 0.50 -0.07 12.86
C ASP A 19 0.67 0.86 11.66
N LYS A 20 1.38 1.98 11.86
CA LYS A 20 1.72 2.89 10.78
C LYS A 20 2.59 2.10 9.80
N LEU A 21 2.00 1.42 8.81
CA LEU A 21 2.69 0.61 7.82
C LEU A 21 2.97 1.46 6.58
N CYS A 22 4.10 1.22 5.93
CA CYS A 22 4.39 1.82 4.63
C CYS A 22 3.59 1.11 3.54
N ASP A 23 2.78 1.81 2.76
CA ASP A 23 1.92 1.20 1.76
C ASP A 23 2.71 0.60 0.57
N LEU A 24 3.97 0.99 0.39
CA LEU A 24 4.84 0.41 -0.64
C LEU A 24 5.47 -0.92 -0.23
N CYS A 25 5.81 -1.09 1.05
CA CYS A 25 6.59 -2.25 1.50
C CYS A 25 6.00 -3.01 2.68
N LEU A 26 4.89 -2.53 3.24
CA LEU A 26 4.18 -3.08 4.40
C LEU A 26 5.03 -3.24 5.67
N HIS A 27 6.20 -2.60 5.73
CA HIS A 27 7.01 -2.53 6.96
C HIS A 27 6.56 -1.33 7.81
N PRO A 28 6.78 -1.37 9.14
CA PRO A 28 6.54 -0.21 10.00
C PRO A 28 7.18 1.07 9.43
N SER A 29 6.36 2.08 9.18
CA SER A 29 6.62 3.23 8.30
C SER A 29 7.57 4.28 8.90
N LEU A 30 8.08 4.09 10.12
CA LEU A 30 8.85 5.12 10.83
C LEU A 30 10.04 5.65 10.02
N ALA A 31 10.60 4.83 9.12
CA ALA A 31 11.72 5.19 8.25
C ALA A 31 11.34 5.39 6.76
N CYS A 32 10.09 5.18 6.37
CA CYS A 32 9.67 5.34 4.97
C CYS A 32 9.12 6.77 4.75
N ILE A 33 9.79 7.54 3.91
CA ILE A 33 9.47 8.94 3.63
C ILE A 33 9.40 9.13 2.11
N PHE A 34 8.30 9.68 1.62
CA PHE A 34 8.09 9.94 0.21
C PHE A 34 8.00 11.44 -0.02
N PHE A 35 8.70 11.95 -1.03
CA PHE A 35 8.58 13.33 -1.50
C PHE A 35 8.02 13.31 -2.91
N LEU A 36 7.18 14.31 -3.22
CA LEU A 36 6.71 14.52 -4.58
C LEU A 36 7.51 15.64 -5.25
N LYS A 37 7.66 15.51 -6.56
CA LYS A 37 8.14 16.56 -7.46
C LYS A 37 7.08 16.82 -8.52
N LYS A 38 6.96 18.08 -8.93
CA LYS A 38 6.08 18.45 -10.04
C LYS A 38 6.62 17.87 -11.34
N SER A 39 5.76 17.24 -12.12
CA SER A 39 6.01 16.94 -13.54
C SER A 39 5.08 17.76 -14.43
N GLN A 40 5.25 17.68 -15.75
CA GLN A 40 4.47 18.49 -16.71
C GLN A 40 2.96 18.26 -16.62
N SER A 41 2.51 17.09 -16.13
CA SER A 41 1.10 16.73 -16.08
C SER A 41 0.60 16.30 -14.70
N THR A 42 1.44 15.76 -13.83
CA THR A 42 1.04 15.23 -12.50
C THR A 42 2.18 15.31 -11.48
N ASP A 43 1.88 15.26 -10.19
CA ASP A 43 2.91 15.07 -9.18
C ASP A 43 3.42 13.62 -9.22
N GLN A 44 4.74 13.48 -9.24
CA GLN A 44 5.45 12.19 -9.30
C GLN A 44 6.34 12.02 -8.09
N VAL A 45 6.57 10.79 -7.64
CA VAL A 45 7.51 10.53 -6.55
C VAL A 45 8.92 10.96 -6.97
N ASP A 46 9.55 11.77 -6.12
CA ASP A 46 10.96 12.05 -6.17
C ASP A 46 11.74 10.89 -5.55
N TRP A 47 12.07 9.91 -6.38
CA TRP A 47 12.83 8.73 -5.97
C TRP A 47 14.25 9.03 -5.48
N GLN A 48 14.79 10.22 -5.73
CA GLN A 48 16.13 10.60 -5.22
C GLN A 48 16.05 11.10 -3.79
N ARG A 49 14.96 11.81 -3.44
CA ARG A 49 14.74 12.32 -2.09
C ARG A 49 13.99 11.35 -1.19
N SER A 50 13.24 10.43 -1.77
CA SER A 50 12.41 9.47 -1.03
C SER A 50 13.23 8.29 -0.50
N THR A 51 12.82 7.75 0.64
CA THR A 51 13.46 6.63 1.33
C THR A 51 12.44 5.57 1.71
N CYS A 52 12.78 4.31 1.48
CA CYS A 52 12.00 3.15 1.88
C CYS A 52 12.95 1.96 2.01
N ALA A 53 12.74 1.12 3.02
CA ALA A 53 13.56 -0.10 3.21
C ALA A 53 13.52 -1.03 1.98
N ASN A 54 12.36 -1.12 1.34
CA ASN A 54 12.15 -1.87 0.10
C ASN A 54 11.64 -0.91 -0.99
N LEU A 55 12.48 0.08 -1.35
CA LEU A 55 12.12 1.07 -2.37
C LEU A 55 11.99 0.41 -3.74
N LEU A 56 10.74 0.24 -4.18
CA LEU A 56 10.42 -0.17 -5.54
C LEU A 56 9.99 1.05 -6.34
N LYS A 57 10.75 1.39 -7.39
CA LYS A 57 10.37 2.46 -8.32
C LYS A 57 9.24 1.98 -9.20
N PHE A 58 8.18 2.77 -9.29
CA PHE A 58 7.06 2.53 -10.19
C PHE A 58 6.63 3.83 -10.84
N SER A 59 5.96 3.72 -11.98
CA SER A 59 5.27 4.83 -12.61
C SER A 59 3.79 4.73 -12.29
N TYR A 60 3.18 5.85 -11.94
CA TYR A 60 1.75 5.96 -11.73
C TYR A 60 1.27 7.25 -12.39
N SER A 61 0.09 7.21 -12.99
CA SER A 61 -0.65 8.43 -13.29
C SER A 61 -1.53 8.74 -12.09
N MET A 62 -1.54 9.98 -11.61
CA MET A 62 -2.68 10.43 -10.80
C MET A 62 -3.92 10.33 -11.68
N SER A 63 -4.70 9.28 -11.47
CA SER A 63 -5.97 9.08 -12.15
C SER A 63 -7.06 9.28 -11.10
N GLU A 64 -8.04 10.13 -11.39
CA GLU A 64 -9.24 10.28 -10.57
C GLU A 64 -10.15 9.04 -10.64
N SER A 65 -9.84 8.12 -11.56
CA SER A 65 -10.63 6.92 -11.81
C SER A 65 -9.76 5.67 -11.92
N LEU A 66 -10.32 4.53 -11.50
CA LEU A 66 -9.73 3.22 -11.73
C LEU A 66 -9.70 2.94 -13.23
N THR A 67 -8.53 2.59 -13.74
CA THR A 67 -8.38 2.12 -15.12
C THR A 67 -7.72 0.76 -15.12
N SER A 68 -7.79 0.04 -16.25
CA SER A 68 -7.05 -1.22 -16.39
C SER A 68 -5.53 -1.04 -16.19
N SER A 69 -5.00 0.17 -16.40
CA SER A 69 -3.59 0.51 -16.17
C SER A 69 -3.31 1.10 -14.79
N SER A 70 -4.33 1.51 -14.04
CA SER A 70 -4.25 2.05 -12.69
C SER A 70 -5.34 1.39 -11.81
N PRO A 71 -5.11 0.14 -11.38
CA PRO A 71 -6.10 -0.65 -10.66
C PRO A 71 -6.29 -0.25 -9.19
N CYS A 72 -5.49 0.70 -8.70
CA CYS A 72 -5.51 1.15 -7.33
C CYS A 72 -5.16 2.65 -7.27
N LEU A 73 -5.92 3.39 -6.48
CA LEU A 73 -5.73 4.82 -6.24
C LEU A 73 -4.80 5.09 -5.04
N ASN A 74 -4.24 4.03 -4.43
CA ASN A 74 -3.31 4.18 -3.32
C ASN A 74 -1.94 4.71 -3.79
N VAL A 75 -1.87 6.03 -3.97
CA VAL A 75 -0.67 6.77 -4.38
C VAL A 75 -0.26 7.78 -3.32
N PRO A 76 1.01 8.22 -3.30
CA PRO A 76 1.44 9.29 -2.40
C PRO A 76 0.83 10.63 -2.83
N ILE A 77 0.26 11.35 -1.86
CA ILE A 77 -0.37 12.67 -2.02
C ILE A 77 0.13 13.62 -0.93
N CYS A 78 0.20 14.92 -1.23
CA CYS A 78 0.57 15.93 -0.24
C CYS A 78 -0.59 16.20 0.71
N CYS A 79 -0.33 16.22 2.03
CA CYS A 79 -1.33 16.69 2.98
C CYS A 79 -1.51 18.22 2.84
N PRO A 80 -2.75 18.72 2.64
CA PRO A 80 -3.00 20.15 2.46
C PRO A 80 -2.67 20.99 3.70
N ILE A 81 -2.73 20.39 4.90
CA ILE A 81 -2.38 21.06 6.16
C ILE A 81 -0.86 21.14 6.32
N CYS A 82 -0.14 20.05 6.02
CA CYS A 82 1.31 20.03 6.08
C CYS A 82 1.94 21.03 5.10
N ILE A 83 1.45 21.09 3.85
CA ILE A 83 2.04 21.96 2.82
C ILE A 83 1.83 23.46 3.10
N ARG A 84 0.75 23.83 3.80
CA ARG A 84 0.53 25.19 4.31
C ARG A 84 1.64 25.63 5.27
N THR A 85 2.17 24.70 6.05
CA THR A 85 3.18 24.97 7.08
C THR A 85 4.60 24.80 6.53
N SER A 86 4.81 23.79 5.68
CA SER A 86 6.08 23.48 5.06
C SER A 86 5.88 23.04 3.62
N PRO A 87 6.24 23.88 2.63
CA PRO A 87 6.15 23.51 1.21
C PRO A 87 6.97 22.28 0.81
N ALA A 88 7.95 21.89 1.65
CA ALA A 88 8.79 20.72 1.46
C ALA A 88 8.33 19.50 2.29
N ALA A 89 7.12 19.52 2.84
CA ALA A 89 6.58 18.42 3.62
C ALA A 89 6.56 17.08 2.84
N PRO A 90 6.80 15.94 3.51
CA PRO A 90 6.62 14.63 2.91
C PRO A 90 5.18 14.39 2.45
N ALA A 91 5.03 13.53 1.46
CA ALA A 91 3.75 12.99 1.02
C ALA A 91 3.32 11.81 1.88
N HIS A 92 2.01 11.59 1.92
CA HIS A 92 1.35 10.51 2.62
C HIS A 92 0.62 9.64 1.60
N TRP A 93 0.59 8.32 1.82
CA TRP A 93 -0.20 7.44 0.99
C TRP A 93 -1.69 7.71 1.19
N HIS A 94 -2.47 7.68 0.10
CA HIS A 94 -3.90 7.93 0.09
C HIS A 94 -4.63 7.20 1.23
N TYR A 95 -4.38 5.90 1.42
CA TYR A 95 -5.08 5.10 2.43
C TYR A 95 -4.70 5.45 3.87
N ASN A 96 -3.54 6.07 4.07
CA ASN A 96 -3.00 6.46 5.36
C ASN A 96 -3.19 7.96 5.68
N LEU A 97 -3.75 8.74 4.75
CA LEU A 97 -3.91 10.19 4.94
C LEU A 97 -4.90 10.50 6.08
N GLU A 98 -6.00 9.74 6.20
CA GLU A 98 -6.97 9.91 7.29
C GLU A 98 -6.30 9.76 8.67
N TYR A 99 -5.51 8.70 8.83
CA TYR A 99 -4.78 8.43 10.07
C TYR A 99 -3.79 9.56 10.38
N HIS A 100 -3.06 10.03 9.36
CA HIS A 100 -2.15 11.16 9.50
C HIS A 100 -2.87 12.42 10.00
N ILE A 101 -4.01 12.79 9.40
CA ILE A 101 -4.75 13.99 9.81
C ILE A 101 -5.26 13.85 11.24
N LYS A 102 -5.89 12.72 11.59
CA LYS A 102 -6.39 12.48 12.95
C LYS A 102 -5.32 12.53 14.02
N THR A 103 -4.10 12.11 13.71
CA THR A 103 -3.02 12.00 14.71
C THR A 103 -2.11 13.22 14.77
N CYS A 104 -1.80 13.82 13.61
CA CYS A 104 -0.87 14.96 13.51
C CYS A 104 -1.57 16.33 13.48
N HIS A 105 -2.87 16.37 13.18
CA HIS A 105 -3.65 17.61 13.04
C HIS A 105 -4.91 17.58 13.92
N GLN A 106 -4.72 17.39 15.23
CA GLN A 106 -5.81 17.18 16.22
C GLN A 106 -6.82 18.33 16.35
N GLY A 107 -6.56 19.50 15.73
CA GLY A 107 -7.48 20.64 15.68
C GLY A 107 -8.22 20.82 14.36
N GLU A 108 -7.98 19.95 13.38
CA GLU A 108 -8.62 19.99 12.06
C GLU A 108 -9.69 18.89 12.00
N ASP A 109 -10.85 19.18 11.41
CA ASP A 109 -11.90 18.18 11.21
C ASP A 109 -11.53 17.27 10.02
N PRO A 110 -11.31 15.96 10.23
CA PRO A 110 -11.03 15.05 9.13
C PRO A 110 -12.14 15.02 8.07
N ALA A 111 -13.41 15.25 8.43
CA ALA A 111 -14.50 15.21 7.47
C ALA A 111 -14.31 16.23 6.33
N CYS A 112 -13.67 17.37 6.58
CA CYS A 112 -13.37 18.38 5.55
C CYS A 112 -12.43 17.89 4.44
N TYR A 113 -11.70 16.81 4.69
CA TYR A 113 -10.67 16.30 3.79
C TYR A 113 -10.99 14.89 3.27
N GLU A 114 -12.17 14.33 3.59
CA GLU A 114 -12.53 12.94 3.26
C GLU A 114 -12.35 12.60 1.78
N HIS A 115 -12.67 13.54 0.88
CA HIS A 115 -12.47 13.39 -0.56
C HIS A 115 -11.03 13.08 -0.99
N LEU A 116 -10.04 13.29 -0.12
CA LEU A 116 -8.62 13.00 -0.38
C LEU A 116 -8.18 11.58 0.00
N TRP A 117 -8.99 10.82 0.74
CA TRP A 117 -8.70 9.41 1.08
C TRP A 117 -9.87 8.47 0.88
N ALA A 118 -11.03 8.99 0.47
CA ALA A 118 -12.22 8.18 0.24
C ALA A 118 -11.92 7.10 -0.80
N ILE A 119 -12.03 5.84 -0.38
CA ILE A 119 -11.87 4.69 -1.28
C ILE A 119 -13.25 4.38 -1.86
N GLY A 120 -13.38 4.50 -3.18
CA GLY A 120 -14.64 4.21 -3.87
C GLY A 120 -15.04 2.73 -3.77
N GLU A 121 -16.34 2.44 -3.82
CA GLU A 121 -16.85 1.07 -3.73
C GLU A 121 -16.35 0.16 -4.86
N ALA A 122 -16.16 0.72 -6.07
CA ALA A 122 -15.57 -0.01 -7.19
C ALA A 122 -14.14 -0.49 -6.88
N GLU A 123 -13.32 0.38 -6.26
CA GLU A 123 -11.95 0.04 -5.88
C GLU A 123 -11.93 -1.03 -4.79
N LYS A 124 -12.78 -0.86 -3.76
CA LYS A 124 -12.93 -1.85 -2.70
C LYS A 124 -13.30 -3.21 -3.26
N LEU A 125 -14.27 -3.27 -4.18
CA LEU A 125 -14.74 -4.52 -4.78
C LEU A 125 -13.63 -5.20 -5.60
N GLN A 126 -12.86 -4.42 -6.38
CA GLN A 126 -11.74 -4.94 -7.14
C GLN A 126 -10.65 -5.51 -6.22
N LEU A 127 -10.21 -4.74 -5.22
CA LEU A 127 -9.19 -5.18 -4.27
C LEU A 127 -9.64 -6.40 -3.45
N LYS A 128 -10.94 -6.47 -3.11
CA LYS A 128 -11.52 -7.62 -2.43
C LYS A 128 -11.53 -8.87 -3.32
N THR A 129 -11.79 -8.70 -4.60
CA THR A 129 -11.74 -9.80 -5.58
C THR A 129 -10.33 -10.37 -5.66
N ASN A 130 -9.33 -9.50 -5.83
CA ASN A 130 -7.92 -9.89 -5.85
C ASN A 130 -7.50 -10.61 -4.56
N TRP A 131 -7.87 -10.07 -3.40
CA TRP A 131 -7.62 -10.69 -2.10
C TRP A 131 -8.17 -12.13 -2.04
N ASN A 132 -9.44 -12.29 -2.43
CA ASN A 132 -10.09 -13.60 -2.42
C ASN A 132 -9.45 -14.59 -3.40
N GLU A 133 -9.08 -14.15 -4.61
CA GLU A 133 -8.42 -14.99 -5.60
C GLU A 133 -7.06 -15.48 -5.10
N HIS A 134 -6.25 -14.60 -4.52
CA HIS A 134 -4.96 -14.96 -3.92
C HIS A 134 -5.13 -15.97 -2.78
N HIS A 135 -6.14 -15.81 -1.92
CA HIS A 135 -6.40 -16.77 -0.85
C HIS A 135 -6.92 -18.12 -1.37
N LYS A 136 -7.76 -18.14 -2.40
CA LYS A 136 -8.21 -19.39 -3.05
C LYS A 136 -7.04 -20.16 -3.64
N GLN A 137 -6.12 -19.47 -4.34
CA GLN A 137 -4.92 -20.09 -4.90
C GLN A 137 -4.01 -20.70 -3.81
N ARG A 138 -3.84 -20.03 -2.66
CA ARG A 138 -3.08 -20.57 -1.52
C ARG A 138 -3.70 -21.84 -0.94
N HIS A 139 -5.03 -21.91 -0.87
CA HIS A 139 -5.73 -23.13 -0.43
C HIS A 139 -5.56 -24.28 -1.42
N MET A 140 -5.63 -24.01 -2.72
CA MET A 140 -5.38 -25.04 -3.74
C MET A 140 -3.94 -25.54 -3.71
N GLN A 141 -2.96 -24.65 -3.58
CA GLN A 141 -1.54 -25.05 -3.46
C GLN A 141 -1.26 -25.83 -2.17
N LYS A 142 -1.88 -25.49 -1.03
CA LYS A 142 -1.78 -26.31 0.20
C LYS A 142 -2.37 -27.70 0.02
N SER A 143 -3.52 -27.81 -0.64
CA SER A 143 -4.15 -29.10 -0.97
C SER A 143 -3.23 -29.95 -1.88
N GLN A 144 -2.56 -29.32 -2.84
CA GLN A 144 -1.66 -29.99 -3.76
C GLN A 144 -0.32 -30.38 -3.11
N LYS A 145 0.22 -29.54 -2.22
CA LYS A 145 1.46 -29.81 -1.47
C LYS A 145 1.28 -30.89 -0.40
N GLY A 146 0.06 -31.06 0.13
CA GLY A 146 -0.31 -32.23 0.94
C GLY A 146 -0.36 -33.55 0.17
N ARG A 147 -0.27 -33.51 -1.17
CA ARG A 147 -0.27 -34.69 -2.04
C ARG A 147 1.12 -35.02 -2.63
N GLN A 148 2.15 -34.22 -2.34
CA GLN A 148 3.52 -34.52 -2.76
C GLN A 148 4.25 -35.34 -1.69
N GLN A 149 4.28 -36.64 -1.96
CA GLN A 149 5.32 -37.64 -1.67
C GLN A 149 6.11 -37.48 -0.36
N SER A 150 5.87 -38.42 0.56
CA SER A 150 6.82 -38.83 1.59
C SER A 150 8.23 -38.87 0.99
N LEU A 151 9.11 -38.01 1.48
CA LEU A 151 10.54 -38.11 1.21
C LEU A 151 11.01 -39.44 1.78
N VAL A 152 11.22 -40.44 0.91
CA VAL A 152 11.95 -41.65 1.26
C VAL A 152 13.40 -41.22 1.42
N ILE A 153 13.83 -41.07 2.67
CA ILE A 153 15.23 -40.86 3.02
C ILE A 153 15.91 -42.21 2.77
N SER A 154 16.72 -42.30 1.71
CA SER A 154 17.56 -43.48 1.48
C SER A 154 18.65 -43.53 2.55
N GLU A 155 18.73 -44.70 3.18
CA GLU A 155 19.68 -45.11 4.22
C GLU A 155 21.09 -45.20 3.64
N ALA A 156 21.78 -44.07 3.49
CA ALA A 156 23.14 -44.02 2.92
C ALA A 156 24.09 -43.11 3.72
N HIS A 157 23.97 -43.09 5.05
CA HIS A 157 24.99 -42.52 5.95
C HIS A 157 25.10 -43.34 7.22
N SER A 158 25.83 -44.45 7.14
CA SER A 158 26.37 -45.18 8.31
C SER A 158 27.82 -45.51 8.01
N SER A 159 28.72 -44.63 8.41
CA SER A 159 30.16 -44.88 8.60
C SER A 159 30.67 -43.89 9.63
#